data_AF-A0A851FZA5-F1
#
_entry.id   AF-A0A851FZA5-F1
#
_cell.length_a   1.000
_cell.length_b   1.000
_cell.length_c   1.000
_cell.angle_alpha   90.00
_cell.angle_beta   90.00
_cell.angle_gamma   90.00
#
_symmetry.space_group_name_H-M   'P 1'
#
loop_
_entity.id
_entity.type
_entity.pdbx_description
1 polymer ?
#
loop_
_entity_poly.entity_id
_entity_poly.type
_entity_poly.pdbx_seq_one_letter_code
_entity_poly.pdbx_strand_id
1 'polypeptide(L)'
;MQILTCSAQLQRLEGILRKSLPLALPVYGAVLNITRGNPGQFEVLVDKWPDFGAVLARPSGEVANGDMGHCRDKAGENVRAMRGARQHWECGTLGPLGCWWGHWGQEPDPNVRLGSLLPWHVDLLNNTWPYGGNARSRRYLAELLGRFPHVCLQDSTGEPFSWVLTDHFGTGTHSFTLPAHRRRGHMQVVLTVAAQRAQARGFPTFG
;
A
#
# COMPACT_ATOMS: atom_id res chain seq x y z
N MET A 1 17.03 -10.40 -18.68
CA MET A 1 16.01 -9.53 -18.08
C MET A 1 16.20 -8.14 -18.67
N GLN A 2 15.10 -7.51 -19.09
CA GLN A 2 15.06 -6.21 -19.73
C GLN A 2 14.36 -5.21 -18.81
N ILE A 3 14.94 -4.02 -18.64
CA ILE A 3 14.30 -2.93 -17.89
C ILE A 3 13.35 -2.18 -18.83
N LEU A 4 12.10 -2.00 -18.42
CA LEU A 4 11.12 -1.24 -19.18
C LEU A 4 11.16 0.23 -18.74
N THR A 5 11.69 1.09 -19.60
CA THR A 5 11.73 2.55 -19.38
C THR A 5 10.76 3.31 -20.30
N CYS A 6 10.29 2.68 -21.37
CA CYS A 6 9.38 3.31 -22.33
C CYS A 6 7.96 3.40 -21.77
N SER A 7 7.39 4.61 -21.77
CA SER A 7 6.01 4.87 -21.31
C SER A 7 4.97 3.98 -22.02
N ALA A 8 5.10 3.78 -23.34
CA ALA A 8 4.19 2.92 -24.09
C ALA A 8 4.28 1.43 -23.67
N GLN A 9 5.48 0.96 -23.30
CA GLN A 9 5.66 -0.40 -22.79
C GLN A 9 5.05 -0.54 -21.39
N LEU A 10 5.26 0.43 -20.52
CA LEU A 10 4.69 0.46 -19.17
C LEU A 10 3.16 0.50 -19.21
N GLN A 11 2.55 1.32 -20.08
CA GLN A 11 1.09 1.36 -20.26
C GLN A 11 0.53 0.04 -20.78
N ARG A 12 1.24 -0.63 -21.70
CA ARG A 12 0.83 -1.94 -22.21
C ARG A 12 0.93 -3.02 -21.13
N LEU A 13 2.02 -2.99 -20.35
CA LEU A 13 2.21 -3.88 -19.20
C LEU A 13 1.11 -3.68 -18.16
N GLU A 14 0.80 -2.43 -17.82
CA GLU A 14 -0.30 -2.07 -16.92
C GLU A 14 -1.63 -2.68 -17.40
N GLY A 15 -1.96 -2.55 -18.68
CA GLY A 15 -3.17 -3.13 -19.27
C GLY A 15 -3.22 -4.67 -19.20
N ILE A 16 -2.08 -5.34 -19.33
CA ILE A 16 -1.97 -6.81 -19.21
C ILE A 16 -2.13 -7.26 -17.75
N LEU A 17 -1.41 -6.60 -16.84
CA LEU A 17 -1.46 -6.89 -15.40
C LEU A 17 -2.87 -6.65 -14.84
N ARG A 18 -3.58 -5.61 -15.30
CA ARG A 18 -4.96 -5.33 -14.91
C ARG A 18 -5.91 -6.50 -15.18
N LYS A 19 -5.72 -7.23 -16.29
CA LYS A 19 -6.53 -8.42 -16.64
C LYS A 19 -6.22 -9.64 -15.75
N SER A 20 -5.09 -9.62 -15.06
CA SER A 20 -4.61 -10.70 -14.20
C SER A 20 -4.79 -10.38 -12.72
N LEU A 21 -5.55 -9.33 -12.38
CA LEU A 21 -5.94 -9.05 -11.00
C LEU A 21 -6.90 -10.14 -10.49
N PRO A 22 -6.81 -10.55 -9.21
CA PRO A 22 -5.97 -9.98 -8.15
C PRO A 22 -4.53 -10.55 -8.07
N LEU A 23 -4.18 -11.58 -8.85
CA LEU A 23 -2.87 -12.26 -8.75
C LEU A 23 -1.68 -11.34 -9.07
N ALA A 24 -1.89 -10.35 -9.93
CA ALA A 24 -0.87 -9.38 -10.33
C ALA A 24 -0.80 -8.14 -9.41
N LEU A 25 -1.56 -8.09 -8.30
CA LEU A 25 -1.77 -6.86 -7.54
C LEU A 25 -0.48 -6.17 -7.05
N PRO A 26 0.51 -6.87 -6.44
CA PRO A 26 1.73 -6.20 -5.97
C PRO A 26 2.51 -5.55 -7.11
N VAL A 27 2.71 -6.30 -8.20
CA VAL A 27 3.46 -5.82 -9.37
C VAL A 27 2.68 -4.70 -10.08
N TYR A 28 1.37 -4.84 -10.22
CA TYR A 28 0.50 -3.84 -10.82
C TYR A 28 0.56 -2.51 -10.07
N GLY A 29 0.50 -2.54 -8.75
CA GLY A 29 0.58 -1.35 -7.92
C GLY A 29 1.94 -0.65 -7.98
N ALA A 30 3.05 -1.41 -8.04
CA ALA A 30 4.37 -0.83 -8.31
C ALA A 30 4.45 -0.17 -9.69
N VAL A 31 3.96 -0.83 -10.75
CA VAL A 31 3.91 -0.27 -12.10
C VAL A 31 3.09 1.03 -12.12
N LEU A 32 1.93 1.06 -11.42
CA LEU A 32 1.13 2.28 -11.29
C LEU A 32 1.87 3.41 -10.57
N ASN A 33 2.60 3.12 -9.49
CA ASN A 33 3.40 4.14 -8.81
C ASN A 33 4.50 4.69 -9.74
N ILE A 34 5.12 3.85 -10.56
CA ILE A 34 6.13 4.25 -11.55
C ILE A 34 5.50 5.15 -12.63
N THR A 35 4.35 4.75 -13.22
CA THR A 35 3.67 5.54 -14.25
C THR A 35 3.11 6.85 -13.72
N ARG A 36 2.87 6.95 -12.41
CA ARG A 36 2.32 8.13 -11.71
C ARG A 36 3.38 9.03 -11.06
N GLY A 37 4.64 8.99 -11.52
CA GLY A 37 5.71 9.88 -11.08
C GLY A 37 6.82 9.23 -10.25
N ASN A 38 6.72 7.93 -10.00
CA ASN A 38 7.77 7.09 -9.40
C ASN A 38 8.35 7.62 -8.07
N PRO A 39 7.54 7.85 -7.03
CA PRO A 39 8.01 8.44 -5.78
C PRO A 39 9.06 7.59 -5.05
N GLY A 40 9.03 6.27 -5.26
CA GLY A 40 9.97 5.32 -4.65
C GLY A 40 11.23 5.03 -5.48
N GLN A 41 11.38 5.66 -6.66
CA GLN A 41 12.49 5.38 -7.59
C GLN A 41 12.62 3.89 -7.95
N PHE A 42 11.51 3.25 -8.28
CA PHE A 42 11.47 1.86 -8.71
C PHE A 42 11.68 1.71 -10.21
N GLU A 43 12.17 0.54 -10.61
CA GLU A 43 12.26 0.09 -11.99
C GLU A 43 11.55 -1.26 -12.16
N VAL A 44 11.03 -1.51 -13.35
CA VAL A 44 10.35 -2.75 -13.70
C VAL A 44 11.19 -3.54 -14.69
N LEU A 45 11.47 -4.78 -14.33
CA LEU A 45 12.19 -5.73 -15.14
C LEU A 45 11.24 -6.82 -15.62
N VAL A 46 11.41 -7.20 -16.89
CA VAL A 46 10.74 -8.36 -17.49
C VAL A 46 11.77 -9.36 -17.99
N ASP A 47 11.41 -10.63 -18.04
CA ASP A 47 12.29 -11.65 -18.63
C ASP A 47 12.43 -11.46 -20.15
N LYS A 48 11.32 -11.21 -20.84
CA LYS A 48 11.21 -10.97 -22.29
C LYS A 48 10.18 -9.88 -22.59
N TRP A 49 10.22 -9.26 -23.76
CA TRP A 49 9.16 -8.34 -24.21
C TRP A 49 8.91 -8.54 -25.71
N PRO A 50 7.64 -8.57 -26.18
CA PRO A 50 6.39 -8.35 -25.44
C PRO A 50 5.83 -9.57 -24.69
N ASP A 51 6.32 -10.78 -24.96
CA ASP A 51 5.83 -12.03 -24.38
C ASP A 51 6.56 -12.39 -23.07
N PHE A 52 6.34 -11.58 -22.03
CA PHE A 52 6.95 -11.81 -20.72
C PHE A 52 6.29 -12.97 -19.97
N GLY A 53 7.12 -13.78 -19.29
CA GLY A 53 6.69 -14.81 -18.34
C GLY A 53 6.94 -14.43 -16.89
N ALA A 54 7.70 -13.37 -16.62
CA ALA A 54 7.93 -12.86 -15.26
C ALA A 54 8.13 -11.35 -15.27
N VAL A 55 7.59 -10.69 -14.25
CA VAL A 55 7.74 -9.25 -14.01
C VAL A 55 8.23 -9.03 -12.58
N LEU A 56 9.23 -8.17 -12.43
CA LEU A 56 9.82 -7.81 -11.15
C LEU A 56 9.86 -6.29 -11.02
N ALA A 57 9.35 -5.75 -9.91
CA ALA A 57 9.55 -4.36 -9.53
C ALA A 57 10.60 -4.30 -8.42
N ARG A 58 11.60 -3.43 -8.55
CA ARG A 58 12.66 -3.25 -7.53
C ARG A 58 13.12 -1.79 -7.46
N PRO A 59 13.80 -1.36 -6.39
CA PRO A 59 14.47 -0.06 -6.35
C PRO A 59 15.51 0.08 -7.47
N SER A 60 15.56 1.25 -8.11
CA SER A 60 16.54 1.56 -9.14
C SER A 60 17.95 1.63 -8.55
N GLY A 61 18.91 0.95 -9.18
CA GLY A 61 20.32 0.98 -8.77
C GLY A 61 20.74 -0.06 -7.72
N GLU A 62 19.84 -0.92 -7.22
CA GLU A 62 20.25 -2.07 -6.40
C GLU A 62 20.91 -3.16 -7.28
N VAL A 63 22.23 -3.04 -7.47
CA VAL A 63 23.10 -4.21 -7.63
C VAL A 63 23.14 -4.89 -6.26
N ALA A 64 22.96 -6.20 -6.20
CA ALA A 64 22.89 -6.99 -4.97
C ALA A 64 24.15 -6.81 -4.10
N ASN A 65 24.20 -5.73 -3.32
CA ASN A 65 25.14 -5.58 -2.23
C ASN A 65 24.48 -6.25 -1.04
N GLY A 66 25.15 -7.28 -0.52
CA GLY A 66 24.63 -8.28 0.41
C GLY A 66 24.33 -7.78 1.82
N ASP A 67 23.60 -6.69 1.96
CA ASP A 67 22.99 -6.24 3.22
C ASP A 67 21.45 -6.27 3.10
N MET A 68 20.94 -7.39 2.57
CA MET A 68 19.50 -7.70 2.53
C MET A 68 18.96 -7.98 3.94
N GLY A 69 18.86 -6.91 4.71
CA GLY A 69 17.86 -6.78 5.73
C GLY A 69 16.69 -5.98 5.16
N HIS A 70 15.75 -6.61 4.46
CA HIS A 70 14.41 -6.04 4.30
C HIS A 70 13.68 -6.24 5.64
N CYS A 71 13.11 -5.19 6.26
CA CYS A 71 12.16 -5.44 7.35
C CYS A 71 11.05 -6.25 6.70
N ARG A 72 10.88 -7.50 7.15
CA ARG A 72 10.02 -8.49 6.51
C ARG A 72 8.58 -8.10 6.80
N ASP A 73 8.05 -7.12 6.08
CA ASP A 73 6.62 -7.04 5.87
C ASP A 73 6.26 -8.37 5.20
N LYS A 74 5.44 -9.19 5.86
CA LYS A 74 4.99 -10.47 5.30
C LYS A 74 4.17 -10.31 4.00
N ALA A 75 4.01 -9.08 3.49
CA ALA A 75 3.46 -8.74 2.18
C ALA A 75 4.52 -8.52 1.08
N GLY A 76 5.80 -8.39 1.45
CA GLY A 76 6.93 -8.19 0.53
C GLY A 76 7.73 -9.47 0.29
N GLU A 77 7.08 -10.53 -0.18
CA GLU A 77 7.84 -11.57 -0.89
C GLU A 77 8.38 -10.96 -2.19
N ASN A 78 9.62 -11.30 -2.56
CA ASN A 78 10.11 -11.08 -3.92
C ASN A 78 9.13 -11.76 -4.88
N VAL A 79 8.19 -10.98 -5.45
CA VAL A 79 7.08 -11.53 -6.21
C VAL A 79 7.60 -12.02 -7.55
N ARG A 80 8.04 -13.27 -7.58
CA ARG A 80 8.16 -14.07 -8.81
C ARG A 80 6.75 -14.52 -9.20
N ALA A 81 5.91 -13.60 -9.64
CA ALA A 81 4.59 -13.96 -10.18
C ALA A 81 4.76 -14.41 -11.63
N MET A 82 4.72 -15.74 -11.82
CA MET A 82 4.01 -16.47 -12.87
C MET A 82 4.72 -17.82 -13.10
N ARG A 83 4.22 -18.84 -12.39
CA ARG A 83 4.14 -20.19 -12.95
C ARG A 83 2.78 -20.72 -12.56
N GLY A 84 2.02 -21.16 -13.56
CA GLY A 84 0.62 -21.55 -13.42
C GLY A 84 0.42 -22.54 -12.29
N ALA A 85 -0.25 -22.10 -11.24
CA ALA A 85 -0.93 -22.94 -10.28
C ALA A 85 -2.30 -22.30 -10.06
N ARG A 86 -3.34 -22.95 -10.59
CA ARG A 86 -4.72 -22.74 -10.16
C ARG A 86 -4.77 -22.97 -8.66
N GLN A 87 -4.73 -21.90 -7.88
CA GLN A 87 -5.19 -21.95 -6.50
C GLN A 87 -6.58 -21.34 -6.50
N HIS A 88 -7.54 -22.23 -6.30
CA HIS A 88 -8.95 -21.93 -6.15
C HIS A 88 -9.10 -21.08 -4.88
N TRP A 89 -9.12 -19.76 -5.05
CA TRP A 89 -9.64 -18.87 -4.02
C TRP A 89 -11.16 -18.93 -4.15
N GLU A 90 -11.82 -19.57 -3.19
CA GLU A 90 -13.26 -19.46 -3.07
C GLU A 90 -13.59 -17.97 -2.89
N CYS A 91 -14.10 -17.40 -3.98
CA CYS A 91 -14.70 -16.08 -4.01
C CYS A 91 -15.93 -16.15 -3.12
N GLY A 92 -15.74 -15.82 -1.84
CA GLY A 92 -16.84 -15.45 -0.96
C GLY A 92 -17.62 -14.36 -1.66
N THR A 93 -18.77 -14.73 -2.19
CA THR A 93 -19.69 -13.84 -2.88
C THR A 93 -20.22 -12.87 -1.84
N LEU A 94 -19.54 -11.73 -1.68
CA LEU A 94 -20.15 -10.58 -1.04
C LEU A 94 -21.19 -10.06 -2.02
N GLY A 95 -22.44 -10.33 -1.67
CA GLY A 95 -23.63 -9.85 -2.37
C GLY A 95 -23.63 -8.33 -2.54
N PRO A 96 -24.61 -7.81 -3.30
CA PRO A 96 -24.67 -6.39 -3.61
C PRO A 96 -24.63 -5.56 -2.32
N LEU A 97 -23.83 -4.50 -2.33
CA LEU A 97 -23.62 -3.51 -1.26
C LEU A 97 -24.91 -2.74 -0.90
N GLY A 98 -25.91 -3.45 -0.43
CA GLY A 98 -27.19 -2.93 0.00
C GLY A 98 -27.77 -3.88 1.02
N CYS A 99 -27.32 -3.74 2.28
CA CYS A 99 -27.94 -4.24 3.53
C CYS A 99 -26.94 -4.28 4.71
N TRP A 100 -25.93 -3.39 4.76
CA TRP A 100 -25.11 -3.14 5.95
C TRP A 100 -25.19 -1.67 6.40
N TRP A 101 -26.37 -1.07 6.27
CA TRP A 101 -26.67 0.30 6.70
C TRP A 101 -27.29 0.35 8.12
N GLY A 102 -26.87 -0.54 9.02
CA GLY A 102 -27.55 -0.79 10.30
C GLY A 102 -26.95 -0.14 11.56
N HIS A 103 -25.80 0.55 11.49
CA HIS A 103 -25.16 1.14 12.69
C HIS A 103 -24.45 2.49 12.41
N TRP A 104 -24.94 3.31 11.48
CA TRP A 104 -24.43 4.67 11.24
C TRP A 104 -24.96 5.71 12.26
N GLY A 105 -25.11 5.31 13.52
CA GLY A 105 -25.74 6.11 14.58
C GLY A 105 -24.77 6.85 15.50
N GLN A 106 -23.51 7.03 15.12
CA GLN A 106 -22.65 8.00 15.79
C GLN A 106 -22.30 9.09 14.79
N GLU A 107 -22.79 10.31 15.05
CA GLU A 107 -22.25 11.50 14.43
C GLU A 107 -20.72 11.46 14.58
N PRO A 108 -19.95 11.79 13.52
CA PRO A 108 -18.52 11.92 13.66
C PRO A 108 -18.25 12.92 14.78
N ASP A 109 -17.50 12.49 15.79
CA ASP A 109 -17.10 13.36 16.90
C ASP A 109 -16.54 14.66 16.31
N PRO A 110 -17.11 15.83 16.62
CA PRO A 110 -16.70 17.10 16.00
C PRO A 110 -15.22 17.44 16.26
N ASN A 111 -14.60 16.77 17.24
CA ASN A 111 -13.19 16.89 17.56
C ASN A 111 -12.28 15.96 16.74
N VAL A 112 -12.84 15.05 15.93
CA VAL A 112 -12.08 14.13 15.08
C VAL A 112 -12.04 14.65 13.66
N ARG A 113 -10.83 14.83 13.12
CA ARG A 113 -10.63 15.37 11.77
C ARG A 113 -9.63 14.54 10.99
N LEU A 114 -9.78 14.56 9.66
CA LEU A 114 -8.76 14.04 8.76
C LEU A 114 -7.52 14.92 8.83
N GLY A 115 -6.37 14.27 8.99
CA GLY A 115 -5.08 14.91 9.20
C GLY A 115 -3.99 14.34 8.32
N SER A 116 -2.77 14.83 8.54
CA SER A 116 -1.55 14.37 7.88
C SER A 116 -0.58 13.83 8.92
N LEU A 117 0.14 12.76 8.57
CA LEU A 117 1.29 12.35 9.35
C LEU A 117 2.49 13.17 8.91
N LEU A 118 3.22 13.70 9.88
CA LEU A 118 4.36 14.57 9.65
C LEU A 118 5.64 13.81 10.01
N PRO A 119 6.82 14.20 9.48
CA PRO A 119 8.05 13.44 9.66
C PRO A 119 8.42 13.17 11.14
N TRP A 120 8.03 14.05 12.05
CA TRP A 120 8.27 13.88 13.48
C TRP A 120 7.38 12.81 14.14
N HIS A 121 6.26 12.40 13.52
CA HIS A 121 5.45 11.29 14.01
C HIS A 121 6.10 9.92 13.77
N VAL A 122 7.27 9.86 13.10
CA VAL A 122 7.95 8.59 12.82
C VAL A 122 8.25 7.79 14.10
N ASP A 123 8.57 8.47 15.20
CA ASP A 123 8.89 7.80 16.46
C ASP A 123 7.63 7.18 17.10
N LEU A 124 6.48 7.84 16.96
CA LEU A 124 5.18 7.26 17.36
C LEU A 124 4.86 6.00 16.56
N LEU A 125 5.01 6.06 15.23
CA LEU A 125 4.79 4.91 14.34
C LEU A 125 5.75 3.76 14.68
N ASN A 126 7.01 4.08 14.92
CA ASN A 126 8.05 3.11 15.23
C ASN A 126 7.80 2.40 16.56
N ASN A 127 7.29 3.12 17.56
CA ASN A 127 7.03 2.56 18.90
C ASN A 127 5.72 1.78 18.97
N THR A 128 4.75 2.09 18.11
CA THR A 128 3.45 1.41 18.06
C THR A 128 3.46 0.15 17.20
N TRP A 129 4.41 0.04 16.28
CA TRP A 129 4.58 -1.15 15.46
C TRP A 129 5.25 -2.28 16.27
N PRO A 130 4.65 -3.48 16.39
CA PRO A 130 5.22 -4.58 17.18
C PRO A 130 6.61 -5.04 16.74
N TYR A 131 6.95 -4.84 15.47
CA TYR A 131 8.27 -5.15 14.90
C TYR A 131 9.18 -3.93 14.79
N GLY A 132 8.72 -2.78 15.29
CA GLY A 132 9.42 -1.52 15.29
C GLY A 132 10.40 -1.38 16.44
N GLY A 133 10.57 -0.15 16.92
CA GLY A 133 11.46 0.18 18.05
C GLY A 133 12.94 0.18 17.73
N ASN A 134 13.34 0.06 16.45
CA ASN A 134 14.74 0.06 16.03
C ASN A 134 15.03 1.14 14.96
N ALA A 135 16.31 1.44 14.76
CA ALA A 135 16.74 2.48 13.81
C ALA A 135 16.33 2.17 12.36
N ARG A 136 16.24 0.89 12.01
CA ARG A 136 15.91 0.44 10.66
C ARG A 136 14.42 0.54 10.37
N SER A 137 13.56 0.12 11.30
CA SER A 137 12.11 0.34 11.20
C SER A 137 11.77 1.83 11.17
N ARG A 138 12.47 2.65 11.96
CA ARG A 138 12.32 4.11 11.92
C ARG A 138 12.66 4.69 10.55
N ARG A 139 13.80 4.28 9.95
CA ARG A 139 14.21 4.73 8.62
C ARG A 139 13.20 4.32 7.55
N TYR A 140 12.70 3.09 7.61
CA TYR A 140 11.67 2.58 6.72
C TYR A 140 10.37 3.38 6.81
N LEU A 141 9.87 3.64 8.02
CA LEU A 141 8.65 4.43 8.24
C LEU A 141 8.82 5.88 7.80
N ALA A 142 9.99 6.49 8.02
CA ALA A 142 10.28 7.84 7.52
C ALA A 142 10.25 7.89 5.98
N GLU A 143 10.77 6.87 5.32
CA GLU A 143 10.72 6.75 3.87
C GLU A 143 9.27 6.62 3.36
N LEU A 144 8.46 5.79 4.02
CA LEU A 144 7.04 5.66 3.68
C LEU A 144 6.28 6.98 3.80
N LEU A 145 6.46 7.69 4.92
CA LEU A 145 5.82 8.99 5.16
C LEU A 145 6.25 10.05 4.15
N GLY A 146 7.53 10.05 3.75
CA GLY A 146 8.07 11.06 2.85
C GLY A 146 7.72 10.83 1.37
N ARG A 147 7.40 9.60 0.98
CA ARG A 147 7.25 9.22 -0.44
C ARG A 147 5.84 8.79 -0.82
N PHE A 148 5.09 8.18 0.09
CA PHE A 148 3.82 7.56 -0.24
C PHE A 148 2.64 8.24 0.46
N PRO A 149 1.45 8.20 -0.15
CA PRO A 149 0.26 8.74 0.47
C PRO A 149 -0.08 7.99 1.76
N HIS A 150 -0.67 8.72 2.69
CA HIS A 150 -1.13 8.19 3.96
C HIS A 150 -2.42 8.93 4.37
N VAL A 151 -3.16 8.32 5.28
CA VAL A 151 -4.37 8.91 5.87
C VAL A 151 -4.29 8.79 7.38
N CYS A 152 -4.67 9.85 8.07
CA CYS A 152 -4.70 9.90 9.52
C CYS A 152 -5.96 10.58 10.03
N LEU A 153 -6.41 10.19 11.21
CA LEU A 153 -7.31 10.95 12.05
C LEU A 153 -6.53 11.60 13.19
N GLN A 154 -6.84 12.85 13.44
CA GLN A 154 -6.28 13.68 14.50
C GLN A 154 -7.39 14.11 15.46
N ASP A 155 -7.00 14.30 16.72
CA ASP A 155 -7.88 14.87 17.74
C ASP A 155 -7.93 16.41 17.65
N SER A 156 -8.62 17.06 18.60
CA SER A 156 -8.73 18.51 18.67
C SER A 156 -7.39 19.23 18.90
N THR A 157 -6.37 18.53 19.37
CA THR A 157 -5.01 19.07 19.59
C THR A 157 -4.12 18.93 18.35
N GLY A 158 -4.57 18.18 17.34
CA GLY A 158 -3.80 17.87 16.13
C GLY A 158 -2.96 16.60 16.26
N GLU A 159 -3.07 15.86 17.37
CA GLU A 159 -2.29 14.65 17.59
C GLU A 159 -2.92 13.45 16.84
N PRO A 160 -2.11 12.68 16.08
CA PRO A 160 -2.61 11.54 15.33
C PRO A 160 -2.93 10.35 16.23
N PHE A 161 -4.13 9.78 16.11
CA PHE A 161 -4.53 8.63 16.92
C PHE A 161 -4.98 7.40 16.12
N SER A 162 -5.25 7.55 14.82
CA SER A 162 -5.58 6.43 13.93
C SER A 162 -5.08 6.70 12.52
N TRP A 163 -4.38 5.76 11.90
CA TRP A 163 -3.76 5.99 10.58
C TRP A 163 -3.62 4.72 9.75
N VAL A 164 -3.35 4.92 8.46
CA VAL A 164 -2.88 3.92 7.50
C VAL A 164 -1.80 4.53 6.62
N LEU A 165 -0.71 3.80 6.42
CA LEU A 165 0.33 4.13 5.45
C LEU A 165 0.07 3.36 4.15
N THR A 166 0.67 3.82 3.06
CA THR A 166 0.70 3.06 1.80
C THR A 166 2.14 2.68 1.49
N ASP A 167 2.37 1.45 1.05
CA ASP A 167 3.69 1.00 0.61
C ASP A 167 3.95 1.33 -0.87
N HIS A 168 5.11 0.88 -1.35
CA HIS A 168 5.53 1.04 -2.74
C HIS A 168 4.70 0.24 -3.75
N PHE A 169 3.92 -0.73 -3.30
CA PHE A 169 2.94 -1.44 -4.11
C PHE A 169 1.57 -0.76 -4.12
N GLY A 170 1.41 0.41 -3.48
CA GLY A 170 0.11 1.04 -3.36
C GLY A 170 -0.84 0.30 -2.41
N THR A 171 -0.30 -0.58 -1.55
CA THR A 171 -1.07 -1.38 -0.60
C THR A 171 -1.09 -0.68 0.76
N GLY A 172 -2.26 -0.69 1.41
CA GLY A 172 -2.40 -0.19 2.78
C GLY A 172 -1.58 -1.04 3.75
N THR A 173 -0.70 -0.41 4.52
CA THR A 173 0.19 -1.05 5.50
C THR A 173 0.30 -0.21 6.78
N HIS A 174 0.86 -0.80 7.84
CA HIS A 174 1.07 -0.19 9.16
C HIS A 174 -0.15 0.53 9.73
N SER A 175 -1.35 0.03 9.43
CA SER A 175 -2.59 0.56 9.96
C SER A 175 -2.63 0.36 11.47
N PHE A 176 -2.86 1.44 12.21
CA PHE A 176 -2.97 1.36 13.66
C PHE A 176 -3.96 2.38 14.22
N THR A 177 -4.62 2.00 15.31
CA THR A 177 -5.41 2.91 16.14
C THR A 177 -4.92 2.79 17.57
N LEU A 178 -4.61 3.92 18.20
CA LEU A 178 -4.21 3.99 19.59
C LEU A 178 -5.25 3.30 20.49
N PRO A 179 -4.83 2.55 21.53
CA PRO A 179 -5.74 1.78 22.38
C PRO A 179 -6.94 2.57 22.91
N ALA A 180 -6.73 3.83 23.31
CA ALA A 180 -7.78 4.71 23.84
C ALA A 180 -8.89 5.05 22.82
N HIS A 181 -8.61 4.93 21.51
CA HIS A 181 -9.52 5.29 20.41
C HIS A 181 -10.10 4.07 19.68
N ARG A 182 -9.87 2.84 20.18
CA ARG A 182 -10.37 1.61 19.56
C ARG A 182 -11.87 1.40 19.79
N ARG A 183 -12.48 0.55 18.96
CA ARG A 183 -13.91 0.17 18.99
C ARG A 183 -14.89 1.34 18.78
N ARG A 184 -14.45 2.36 18.02
CA ARG A 184 -15.23 3.55 17.66
C ARG A 184 -15.33 3.78 16.15
N GLY A 185 -15.01 2.77 15.33
CA GLY A 185 -15.08 2.87 13.86
C GLY A 185 -13.97 3.69 13.18
N HIS A 186 -13.06 4.35 13.93
CA HIS A 186 -12.00 5.20 13.38
C HIS A 186 -11.15 4.54 12.28
N MET A 187 -10.72 3.29 12.48
CA MET A 187 -9.94 2.57 11.48
C MET A 187 -10.73 2.36 10.17
N GLN A 188 -12.03 2.10 10.28
CA GLN A 188 -12.89 1.93 9.10
C GLN A 188 -12.99 3.24 8.30
N VAL A 189 -13.11 4.38 8.99
CA VAL A 189 -13.10 5.71 8.35
C VAL A 189 -11.77 5.94 7.63
N VAL A 190 -10.65 5.71 8.30
CA VAL A 190 -9.29 5.87 7.75
C VAL A 190 -9.10 5.00 6.49
N LEU A 191 -9.47 3.72 6.55
CA LEU A 191 -9.37 2.80 5.43
C LEU A 191 -10.30 3.18 4.27
N THR A 192 -11.52 3.62 4.57
CA THR A 192 -12.48 4.07 3.54
C THR A 192 -11.95 5.29 2.78
N VAL A 193 -11.43 6.29 3.51
CA VAL A 193 -10.84 7.48 2.90
C VAL A 193 -9.58 7.13 2.11
N ALA A 194 -8.73 6.23 2.62
CA ALA A 194 -7.55 5.75 1.90
C ALA A 194 -7.94 5.03 0.60
N ALA A 195 -8.96 4.16 0.65
CA ALA A 195 -9.50 3.47 -0.51
C ALA A 195 -10.04 4.45 -1.57
N GLN A 196 -10.83 5.45 -1.16
CA GLN A 196 -11.33 6.49 -2.07
C GLN A 196 -10.20 7.27 -2.73
N ARG A 197 -9.17 7.67 -1.97
CA ARG A 197 -7.98 8.35 -2.50
C ARG A 197 -7.18 7.47 -3.47
N ALA A 198 -7.08 6.17 -3.18
CA ALA A 198 -6.41 5.20 -4.03
C ALA A 198 -7.18 5.00 -5.36
N GLN A 199 -8.50 4.82 -5.30
CA GLN A 199 -9.38 4.70 -6.46
C GLN A 199 -9.31 5.95 -7.36
N ALA A 200 -9.31 7.15 -6.79
CA ALA A 200 -9.14 8.40 -7.54
C ALA A 200 -7.80 8.47 -8.30
N ARG A 201 -6.78 7.73 -7.82
CA ARG A 201 -5.47 7.58 -8.48
C ARG A 201 -5.39 6.34 -9.38
N GLY A 202 -6.49 5.62 -9.56
CA GLY A 202 -6.59 4.44 -10.43
C GLY A 202 -6.14 3.12 -9.79
N PHE A 203 -5.84 3.11 -8.49
CA PHE A 203 -5.49 1.87 -7.78
C PHE A 203 -6.76 1.05 -7.49
N PRO A 204 -6.73 -0.27 -7.73
CA PRO A 204 -7.80 -1.15 -7.32
C PRO A 204 -7.82 -1.25 -5.80
N THR A 205 -9.02 -1.41 -5.25
CA THR A 205 -9.23 -1.58 -3.81
C THR A 205 -9.92 -2.92 -3.63
N PHE A 206 -9.36 -3.74 -2.76
CA PHE A 206 -9.90 -5.04 -2.37
C PHE A 206 -10.14 -4.94 -0.87
N GLY A 207 -11.35 -5.27 -0.43
CA GLY A 207 -11.81 -5.16 0.95
C GLY A 207 -12.75 -6.29 1.29
#